data_AF-A0A2A4IWE5-F1
#
_entry.id   AF-A0A2A4IWE5-F1
#
_cell.length_a   1.000
_cell.length_b   1.000
_cell.length_c   1.000
_cell.angle_alpha   90.00
_cell.angle_beta   90.00
_cell.angle_gamma   90.00
#
_symmetry.space_group_name_H-M   'P 1'
#
loop_
_entity.id
_entity.type
_entity.pdbx_description
1 polymer ?
#
loop_
_entity_poly.entity_id
_entity_poly.type
_entity_poly.pdbx_seq_one_letter_code
_entity_poly.pdbx_strand_id
1 'polypeptide(L)'
;MYSRSKYPHCATKPDCGDPKRVCQDMFSDYMAASLLLQQYPGRIIVIRYEELAMEPYEVSTRILKFLGHSAIEPIYEYLNHHTNKTDSLSDTYRVSSEVPFKWKNSMSFEAVHEIQEACKLAMNKWGYKMALNGTHLRSKDFYPLYDYTI
;
A
#
# COMPACT_ATOMS: atom_id res chain seq x y z
N MET A 1 -6.60 6.51 2.64
CA MET A 1 -7.73 7.45 2.82
C MET A 1 -8.99 6.76 3.32
N TYR A 2 -9.64 5.87 2.56
CA TYR A 2 -10.93 5.26 2.94
C TYR A 2 -10.96 4.46 4.26
N SER A 3 -9.89 3.73 4.59
CA SER A 3 -9.83 3.03 5.88
C SER A 3 -9.86 4.02 7.06
N ARG A 4 -9.17 5.16 6.90
CA ARG A 4 -9.02 6.19 7.94
C ARG A 4 -10.28 7.03 8.11
N SER A 5 -11.06 7.24 7.03
CA SER A 5 -12.31 8.01 7.10
C SER A 5 -13.39 7.35 7.97
N LYS A 6 -13.24 6.07 8.30
CA LYS A 6 -14.14 5.35 9.23
C LYS A 6 -13.93 5.76 10.69
N TYR A 7 -12.82 6.42 11.02
CA TYR A 7 -12.55 6.88 12.37
C TYR A 7 -13.11 8.29 12.61
N PRO A 8 -13.85 8.54 13.71
CA PRO A 8 -14.49 9.82 13.97
C PRO A 8 -13.53 11.03 13.95
N HIS A 9 -12.30 10.85 14.45
CA HIS A 9 -11.31 11.92 14.47
C HIS A 9 -10.82 12.32 13.06
N CYS A 10 -11.02 11.47 12.05
CA CYS A 10 -10.68 11.80 10.66
C CYS A 10 -11.79 12.50 9.89
N ALA A 11 -13.01 12.52 10.43
CA ALA A 11 -14.09 13.32 9.86
C ALA A 11 -13.83 14.84 10.02
N THR A 12 -13.06 15.24 11.03
CA THR A 12 -12.81 16.64 11.38
C THR A 12 -11.37 17.10 11.17
N LYS A 13 -10.48 16.18 10.75
CA LYS A 13 -9.06 16.45 10.53
C LYS A 13 -8.69 16.28 9.05
N PRO A 14 -8.41 17.37 8.32
CA PRO A 14 -8.08 17.31 6.89
C PRO A 14 -6.91 16.37 6.59
N ASP A 15 -5.90 16.31 7.47
CA ASP A 15 -4.68 15.51 7.30
C ASP A 15 -4.92 14.00 7.18
N CYS A 16 -6.09 13.48 7.55
CA CYS A 16 -6.43 12.07 7.33
C CYS A 16 -7.70 11.83 6.52
N GLY A 17 -8.58 12.81 6.41
CA GLY A 17 -9.86 12.70 5.69
C GLY A 17 -9.86 13.27 4.27
N ASP A 18 -9.03 14.29 3.97
CA ASP A 18 -9.04 14.98 2.68
C ASP A 18 -8.11 14.29 1.65
N PRO A 19 -8.65 13.76 0.54
CA PRO A 19 -7.84 13.14 -0.50
C PRO A 19 -6.76 14.05 -1.08
N LYS A 20 -7.03 15.35 -1.22
CA LYS A 20 -6.05 16.29 -1.78
C LYS A 20 -4.83 16.40 -0.88
N ARG A 21 -5.04 16.46 0.44
CA ARG A 21 -3.95 16.58 1.42
C ARG A 21 -3.10 15.32 1.44
N VAL A 22 -3.74 14.16 1.62
CA VAL A 22 -3.03 12.88 1.67
C VAL A 22 -2.28 12.60 0.37
N CYS A 23 -2.83 12.98 -0.78
CA CYS A 23 -2.15 12.75 -2.06
C CYS A 23 -1.04 13.74 -2.36
N GLN A 24 -1.13 14.97 -1.85
CA GLN A 24 -0.01 15.89 -1.85
C GLN A 24 1.14 15.35 -0.99
N ASP A 25 0.84 14.77 0.17
CA ASP A 25 1.85 14.15 1.04
C ASP A 25 2.49 12.95 0.33
N MET A 26 1.71 12.05 -0.27
CA MET A 26 2.24 10.93 -1.07
C MET A 26 3.15 11.39 -2.21
N PHE A 27 2.78 12.46 -2.93
CA PHE A 27 3.64 13.00 -3.98
C PHE A 27 4.95 13.57 -3.41
N SER A 28 4.87 14.27 -2.28
CA SER A 28 6.02 14.85 -1.60
C SER A 28 6.96 13.75 -1.08
N ASP A 29 6.42 12.66 -0.54
CA ASP A 29 7.15 11.47 -0.11
C ASP A 29 7.90 10.82 -1.27
N TYR A 30 7.29 10.74 -2.46
CA TYR A 30 7.96 10.22 -3.65
C TYR A 30 9.18 11.07 -4.01
N MET A 31 8.99 12.39 -4.06
CA MET A 31 10.07 13.32 -4.40
C MET A 31 11.20 13.27 -3.38
N ALA A 32 10.86 13.23 -2.09
CA ALA A 32 11.84 13.08 -1.02
C ALA A 32 12.58 11.73 -1.12
N ALA A 33 11.86 10.63 -1.34
CA ALA A 33 12.45 9.31 -1.49
C ALA A 33 13.42 9.24 -2.68
N SER A 34 13.05 9.77 -3.85
CA SER A 34 13.94 9.82 -5.03
C SER A 34 15.23 10.59 -4.73
N LEU A 35 15.14 11.75 -4.08
CA LEU A 35 16.32 12.54 -3.70
C LEU A 35 17.20 11.79 -2.69
N LEU A 36 16.58 11.20 -1.68
CA LEU A 36 17.26 10.49 -0.61
C LEU A 36 17.95 9.22 -1.12
N LEU A 37 17.35 8.50 -2.07
CA LEU A 37 17.95 7.33 -2.71
C LEU A 37 19.17 7.70 -3.57
N GLN A 38 19.13 8.86 -4.25
CA GLN A 38 20.29 9.37 -4.99
C GLN A 38 21.41 9.82 -4.04
N GLN A 39 21.06 10.48 -2.94
CA GLN A 39 22.04 11.02 -1.99
C GLN A 39 22.67 9.93 -1.10
N TYR A 40 21.91 8.89 -0.78
CA TYR A 40 22.33 7.82 0.14
C TYR A 40 22.10 6.43 -0.49
N PRO A 41 22.82 6.10 -1.57
CA PRO A 41 22.64 4.83 -2.28
C PRO A 41 22.88 3.65 -1.34
N GLY A 42 21.93 2.71 -1.32
CA GLY A 42 21.98 1.51 -0.48
C GLY A 42 21.71 1.74 1.01
N ARG A 43 21.35 2.96 1.44
CA ARG A 43 20.99 3.25 2.84
C ARG A 43 19.51 3.49 3.07
N ILE A 44 18.73 3.54 2.00
CA ILE A 44 17.29 3.75 2.02
C ILE A 44 16.65 2.70 1.13
N ILE A 45 15.51 2.19 1.57
CA ILE A 45 14.67 1.27 0.80
C ILE A 45 13.25 1.82 0.82
N VAL A 46 12.58 1.71 -0.33
CA VAL A 46 11.16 2.04 -0.46
C VAL A 46 10.40 0.75 -0.69
N ILE A 47 9.32 0.58 0.06
CA ILE A 47 8.53 -0.64 0.05
C ILE A 47 7.08 -0.26 -0.04
N ARG A 48 6.42 -0.74 -1.09
CA ARG A 48 4.99 -0.56 -1.26
C ARG A 48 4.25 -1.60 -0.42
N TYR A 49 3.30 -1.14 0.38
CA TYR A 49 2.53 -2.00 1.28
C TYR A 49 1.88 -3.18 0.54
N GLU A 50 1.34 -2.93 -0.65
CA GLU A 50 0.68 -3.95 -1.45
C GLU A 50 1.65 -5.06 -1.90
N GLU A 51 2.92 -4.74 -2.17
CA GLU A 51 3.94 -5.76 -2.49
C GLU A 51 4.24 -6.63 -1.29
N LEU A 52 4.44 -6.02 -0.12
CA LEU A 52 4.67 -6.76 1.12
C LEU A 52 3.48 -7.63 1.50
N ALA A 53 2.25 -7.16 1.27
CA ALA A 53 1.04 -7.91 1.58
C ALA A 53 0.79 -9.06 0.59
N MET A 54 1.19 -8.92 -0.68
CA MET A 54 1.02 -9.97 -1.69
C MET A 54 2.15 -11.01 -1.63
N GLU A 55 3.39 -10.56 -1.42
CA GLU A 55 4.59 -11.39 -1.43
C GLU A 55 5.38 -11.24 -0.10
N PRO A 56 4.78 -11.62 1.05
CA PRO A 56 5.34 -11.36 2.37
C PRO A 56 6.73 -11.97 2.57
N TYR A 57 6.97 -13.16 2.02
CA TYR A 57 8.27 -13.84 2.13
C TYR A 57 9.37 -13.14 1.34
N GLU A 58 9.10 -12.83 0.07
CA GLU A 58 10.09 -12.21 -0.82
C GLU A 58 10.45 -10.81 -0.32
N VAL A 59 9.44 -9.99 -0.03
CA VAL A 59 9.65 -8.61 0.41
C VAL A 59 10.29 -8.56 1.79
N SER A 60 9.92 -9.43 2.73
CA SER A 60 10.58 -9.49 4.05
C SER A 60 12.04 -9.95 3.93
N THR A 61 12.33 -10.90 3.05
CA THR A 61 13.72 -11.33 2.79
C THR A 61 14.53 -10.17 2.19
N ARG A 62 13.94 -9.39 1.28
CA ARG A 62 14.55 -8.17 0.73
C ARG A 62 14.85 -7.13 1.83
N ILE A 63 13.91 -6.92 2.76
CA ILE A 63 14.10 -6.05 3.93
C ILE A 63 15.27 -6.53 4.79
N LEU A 64 15.29 -7.81 5.15
CA LEU A 64 16.32 -8.38 6.01
C LEU A 64 17.70 -8.26 5.37
N LYS A 65 17.80 -8.59 4.08
CA LYS A 65 19.05 -8.43 3.32
C LYS A 65 19.53 -6.99 3.31
N PHE A 66 18.62 -6.03 3.11
CA PHE A 66 18.94 -4.61 3.18
C PHE A 66 19.46 -4.19 4.57
N LEU A 67 18.92 -4.79 5.64
CA LEU A 67 19.40 -4.58 7.02
C LEU A 67 20.67 -5.38 7.37
N GLY A 68 21.24 -6.14 6.43
CA GLY A 68 22.44 -6.95 6.67
C GLY A 68 22.17 -8.29 7.37
N HIS A 69 20.93 -8.76 7.35
CA HIS A 69 20.51 -10.03 7.95
C HIS A 69 20.09 -11.05 6.88
N SER A 70 20.34 -12.32 7.16
CA SER A 70 19.80 -13.43 6.37
C SER A 70 18.42 -13.82 6.89
N ALA A 71 17.50 -14.17 5.99
CA ALA A 71 16.25 -14.79 6.38
C ALA A 71 16.52 -16.23 6.87
N ILE A 72 16.18 -16.50 8.12
CA ILE A 72 16.34 -17.81 8.79
C ILE A 72 14.98 -18.47 8.99
N GLU A 73 14.95 -19.79 9.19
CA GLU A 73 13.72 -20.58 9.31
C GLU A 73 12.67 -19.98 10.26
N PRO A 74 13.01 -19.50 11.48
CA PRO A 74 12.02 -18.91 12.38
C PRO A 74 11.28 -17.69 11.81
N ILE A 75 11.90 -16.96 10.87
CA ILE A 75 11.26 -15.82 10.20
C ILE A 75 10.23 -16.33 9.20
N TYR A 76 10.55 -17.37 8.42
CA TYR A 76 9.59 -17.99 7.49
C TYR A 76 8.40 -18.58 8.25
N GLU A 77 8.64 -19.26 9.36
CA GLU A 77 7.59 -19.77 10.23
C GLU A 77 6.70 -18.63 10.77
N TYR A 78 7.31 -17.55 11.26
CA TYR A 78 6.57 -16.37 11.73
C TYR A 78 5.70 -15.78 10.62
N LEU A 79 6.27 -15.53 9.43
CA LEU A 79 5.53 -15.01 8.30
C LEU A 79 4.38 -15.94 7.94
N ASN A 80 4.63 -17.24 7.79
CA ASN A 80 3.58 -18.22 7.50
C ASN A 80 2.44 -18.19 8.52
N HIS A 81 2.80 -18.15 9.81
CA HIS A 81 1.84 -18.19 10.89
C HIS A 81 0.98 -16.91 10.94
N HIS A 82 1.55 -15.76 10.61
CA HIS A 82 0.86 -14.47 10.72
C HIS A 82 0.17 -14.00 9.42
N THR A 83 0.66 -14.41 8.25
CA THR A 83 0.21 -13.84 6.96
C THR A 83 -0.74 -14.74 6.16
N ASN A 84 -0.98 -15.98 6.61
CA ASN A 84 -1.79 -16.98 5.89
C ASN A 84 -3.04 -17.47 6.64
N LYS A 85 -3.31 -16.96 7.85
CA LYS A 85 -4.51 -17.29 8.61
C LYS A 85 -5.05 -16.06 9.33
N THR A 86 -6.36 -16.04 9.54
CA THR A 86 -7.00 -15.04 10.38
C THR A 86 -7.24 -15.64 11.75
N ASP A 87 -6.79 -14.95 12.80
CA ASP A 87 -7.04 -15.34 14.19
C ASP A 87 -7.76 -14.18 14.88
N SER A 88 -8.93 -14.46 15.48
CA SER A 88 -9.74 -13.43 16.15
C SER A 88 -9.12 -12.92 17.45
N LEU A 89 -8.11 -13.62 18.00
CA LEU A 89 -7.49 -13.28 19.27
C LEU A 89 -6.25 -12.38 19.13
N SER A 90 -5.77 -12.14 17.91
CA SER A 90 -4.61 -11.28 17.68
C SER A 90 -4.70 -10.50 16.38
N ASP A 91 -4.45 -9.19 16.48
CA ASP A 91 -4.59 -8.23 15.37
C ASP A 91 -3.60 -8.46 14.22
N THR A 92 -2.52 -9.22 14.45
CA THR A 92 -1.44 -9.47 13.50
C THR A 92 -1.66 -10.70 12.61
N TYR A 93 -2.74 -11.46 12.81
CA TYR A 93 -3.04 -12.65 12.02
C TYR A 93 -4.08 -12.34 10.95
N ARG A 94 -3.65 -12.28 9.69
CA ARG A 94 -4.55 -12.07 8.54
C ARG A 94 -4.02 -12.79 7.32
N VAL A 95 -4.92 -13.22 6.43
CA VAL A 95 -4.55 -13.57 5.05
C VAL A 95 -4.16 -12.27 4.34
N SER A 96 -2.86 -11.98 4.35
CA SER A 96 -2.31 -10.68 3.95
C SER A 96 -2.68 -10.27 2.53
N SER A 97 -2.64 -11.23 1.59
CA SER A 97 -2.95 -11.03 0.17
C SER A 97 -4.39 -10.64 -0.11
N GLU A 98 -5.33 -10.88 0.82
CA GLU A 98 -6.73 -10.50 0.66
C GLU A 98 -7.04 -9.07 1.14
N VAL A 99 -6.11 -8.41 1.83
CA VAL A 99 -6.31 -7.09 2.45
C VAL A 99 -6.09 -5.90 1.51
N PRO A 100 -5.00 -5.81 0.72
CA PRO A 100 -4.59 -4.56 0.08
C PRO A 100 -5.64 -4.01 -0.90
N PHE A 101 -6.43 -4.89 -1.52
CA PHE A 101 -7.40 -4.51 -2.55
C PHE A 101 -8.86 -4.55 -2.09
N LYS A 102 -9.14 -4.66 -0.77
CA LYS A 102 -10.52 -4.67 -0.24
C LYS A 102 -11.33 -3.41 -0.60
N TRP A 103 -10.66 -2.28 -0.82
CA TRP A 103 -11.29 -1.04 -1.25
C TRP A 103 -12.01 -1.21 -2.60
N LYS A 104 -11.53 -2.09 -3.49
CA LYS A 104 -12.17 -2.38 -4.78
C LYS A 104 -13.62 -2.79 -4.63
N ASN A 105 -13.99 -3.49 -3.56
CA ASN A 105 -15.35 -4.00 -3.35
C ASN A 105 -16.15 -3.15 -2.35
N SER A 106 -15.49 -2.41 -1.47
CA SER A 106 -16.13 -1.66 -0.37
C SER A 106 -16.43 -0.20 -0.69
N MET A 107 -15.81 0.38 -1.73
CA MET A 107 -16.03 1.77 -2.13
C MET A 107 -16.92 1.88 -3.37
N SER A 108 -17.75 2.92 -3.45
CA SER A 108 -18.45 3.27 -4.69
C SER A 108 -17.45 3.74 -5.75
N PHE A 109 -17.78 3.56 -7.04
CA PHE A 109 -16.93 4.06 -8.11
C PHE A 109 -16.79 5.58 -8.06
N GLU A 110 -17.85 6.30 -7.69
CA GLU A 110 -17.84 7.76 -7.55
C GLU A 110 -16.80 8.23 -6.51
N ALA A 111 -16.82 7.64 -5.31
CA ALA A 111 -15.82 7.95 -4.29
C ALA A 111 -14.39 7.57 -4.72
N VAL A 112 -14.23 6.45 -5.44
CA VAL A 112 -12.93 6.07 -6.03
C VAL A 112 -12.50 7.08 -7.09
N HIS A 113 -13.41 7.52 -7.96
CA HIS A 113 -13.11 8.47 -9.02
C HIS A 113 -12.67 9.83 -8.44
N GLU A 114 -13.38 10.36 -7.45
CA GLU A 114 -13.00 11.59 -6.76
C GLU A 114 -11.58 11.52 -6.17
N ILE A 115 -11.26 10.41 -5.49
CA ILE A 115 -9.92 10.19 -4.94
C ILE A 115 -8.89 10.07 -6.07
N GLN A 116 -9.16 9.28 -7.11
CA GLN A 116 -8.22 9.09 -8.21
C GLN A 116 -7.91 10.41 -8.94
N GLU A 117 -8.89 11.28 -9.13
CA GLU A 117 -8.67 12.59 -9.74
C GLU A 117 -7.83 13.50 -8.83
N ALA A 118 -8.13 13.54 -7.53
CA ALA A 118 -7.32 14.28 -6.56
C ALA A 118 -5.88 13.75 -6.46
N CYS A 119 -5.70 12.45 -6.69
CA CYS A 119 -4.45 11.74 -6.47
C CYS A 119 -3.69 11.39 -7.74
N LYS A 120 -4.15 11.85 -8.91
CA LYS A 120 -3.67 11.41 -10.22
C LYS A 120 -2.15 11.46 -10.36
N LEU A 121 -1.52 12.55 -9.91
CA LEU A 121 -0.07 12.72 -9.96
C LEU A 121 0.65 11.74 -9.03
N ALA A 122 0.21 11.63 -7.78
CA ALA A 122 0.79 10.70 -6.81
C ALA A 122 0.61 9.24 -7.27
N MET A 123 -0.59 8.87 -7.72
CA MET A 123 -0.87 7.54 -8.26
C MET A 123 0.05 7.20 -9.42
N ASN A 124 0.26 8.13 -10.36
CA ASN A 124 1.16 7.91 -11.48
C ASN A 124 2.61 7.66 -11.02
N LYS A 125 3.12 8.45 -10.06
CA LYS A 125 4.48 8.29 -9.53
C LYS A 125 4.68 6.96 -8.80
N TRP A 126 3.72 6.56 -7.98
CA TRP A 126 3.76 5.31 -7.21
C TRP A 126 3.29 4.06 -7.97
N GLY A 127 3.01 4.18 -9.27
CA GLY A 127 2.57 3.07 -10.11
C GLY A 127 1.19 2.52 -9.72
N TYR A 128 0.23 3.34 -9.33
CA TYR A 128 -1.15 2.92 -9.10
C TYR A 128 -1.99 3.10 -10.37
N LYS A 129 -2.79 2.09 -10.73
CA LYS A 129 -3.72 2.16 -11.88
C LYS A 129 -5.04 2.77 -11.45
N MET A 130 -5.62 3.59 -12.32
CA MET A 130 -6.98 4.10 -12.13
C MET A 130 -8.01 3.07 -12.62
N ALA A 131 -9.07 2.87 -11.84
CA ALA A 131 -10.29 2.23 -12.31
C ALA A 131 -11.03 3.17 -13.26
N LEU A 132 -11.61 2.61 -14.32
CA LEU A 132 -12.19 3.37 -15.45
C LEU A 132 -13.70 3.59 -15.28
N ASN A 133 -14.37 2.62 -14.66
CA ASN A 133 -15.80 2.65 -14.36
C ASN A 133 -16.09 1.63 -13.24
N GLY A 134 -17.33 1.59 -12.74
CA GLY A 134 -17.72 0.68 -11.67
C GLY A 134 -17.54 -0.81 -12.01
N THR A 135 -17.82 -1.20 -13.25
CA THR A 135 -17.61 -2.59 -13.71
C THR A 135 -16.14 -2.96 -13.73
N HIS A 136 -15.27 -2.08 -14.25
CA HIS A 136 -13.83 -2.28 -14.26
C HIS A 136 -13.25 -2.36 -12.84
N LEU A 137 -13.71 -1.47 -11.93
CA LEU A 137 -13.29 -1.49 -10.53
C LEU A 137 -13.55 -2.84 -9.84
N ARG A 138 -14.68 -3.49 -10.16
CA ARG A 138 -15.07 -4.80 -9.62
C ARG A 138 -14.51 -5.99 -10.41
N SER A 139 -13.88 -5.76 -11.56
CA SER A 139 -13.33 -6.83 -12.38
C SER A 139 -12.21 -7.57 -11.67
N LYS A 140 -12.14 -8.89 -11.90
CA LYS A 140 -11.00 -9.73 -11.50
C LYS A 140 -9.73 -9.36 -12.27
N ASP A 141 -9.89 -8.86 -13.49
CA ASP A 141 -8.78 -8.47 -14.37
C ASP A 141 -8.16 -7.11 -13.98
N PHE A 142 -8.86 -6.35 -13.13
CA PHE A 142 -8.34 -5.08 -12.64
C PHE A 142 -7.32 -5.32 -11.51
N TYR A 143 -6.04 -5.33 -11.87
CA TYR A 143 -4.92 -5.30 -10.92
C TYR A 143 -4.43 -3.85 -10.77
N PRO A 144 -4.56 -3.22 -9.58
CA PRO A 144 -4.42 -1.77 -9.43
C PRO A 144 -2.97 -1.29 -9.31
N LEU A 145 -1.98 -2.11 -9.67
CA LEU A 145 -0.56 -1.77 -9.62
C LEU A 145 0.10 -1.91 -10.99
N TYR A 146 0.85 -0.89 -11.40
CA TYR A 146 1.94 -0.98 -12.35
C TYR A 146 3.24 -1.29 -11.60
N ASP A 147 4.21 -1.81 -12.34
CA ASP A 147 5.61 -1.70 -11.96
C ASP A 147 6.00 -0.23 -11.98
N TYR A 148 6.80 0.18 -11.00
CA TYR A 148 7.29 1.55 -10.90
C TYR A 148 8.73 1.56 -10.45
N THR A 149 9.39 2.68 -10.71
CA THR A 149 10.75 2.95 -10.26
C THR A 149 10.77 4.33 -9.59
N ILE A 150 11.67 4.47 -8.63
CA ILE A 150 11.92 5.70 -7.87
C ILE A 150 13.32 6.21 -8.14
#